data_AF-A0A7W0NY83-F1
#
_entry.id   AF-A0A7W0NY83-F1
#
_cell.length_a   1.000
_cell.length_b   1.000
_cell.length_c   1.000
_cell.angle_alpha   90.00
_cell.angle_beta   90.00
_cell.angle_gamma   90.00
#
_symmetry.space_group_name_H-M   'P 1'
#
loop_
_entity.id
_entity.type
_entity.pdbx_description
1 polymer ?
#
loop_
_entity_poly.entity_id
_entity_poly.type
_entity_poly.pdbx_seq_one_letter_code
_entity_poly.pdbx_strand_id
1 'polypeptide(L)'
;MARPVMCDGNIDLAMDIYRKAREVDEWPGEDYDGTSVLAGIKIATDKGYYSEYRWAFGLNDLLLAVGYRGPAILGINWYSSMLTPDTDGYIKVGGNISGGHAILCNGVSLRRQAVRLENSWGEDWGDDGACWLPFKDLNILLYEQGEACVPVRRHASAPWTIRGTVVRVPEIEKKEQTK
;
A
#
# COMPACT_ATOMS: atom_id res chain seq x y z
N MET A 1 -15.96 3.54 -10.50
CA MET A 1 -15.42 3.08 -9.21
C MET A 1 -14.26 2.14 -9.47
N ALA A 2 -13.16 2.27 -8.73
CA ALA A 2 -12.09 1.29 -8.75
C ALA A 2 -12.65 -0.07 -8.29
N ARG A 3 -12.34 -1.16 -9.01
CA ARG A 3 -12.65 -2.52 -8.58
C ARG A 3 -11.35 -3.17 -8.08
N PRO A 4 -11.35 -3.82 -6.91
CA PRO A 4 -10.18 -4.54 -6.45
C PRO A 4 -9.88 -5.67 -7.43
N VAL A 5 -8.60 -5.93 -7.61
CA VAL A 5 -8.11 -7.06 -8.38
C VAL A 5 -7.51 -8.00 -7.34
N MET A 6 -8.13 -9.18 -7.18
CA MET A 6 -7.65 -10.17 -6.22
C MET A 6 -6.40 -10.82 -6.78
N CYS A 7 -5.33 -10.83 -5.99
CA CYS A 7 -4.16 -11.65 -6.23
C CYS A 7 -3.97 -12.61 -5.04
N ASP A 8 -3.52 -13.82 -5.31
CA ASP A 8 -3.09 -14.76 -4.28
C ASP A 8 -1.72 -14.29 -3.76
N GLY A 9 -1.75 -13.24 -2.92
CA GLY A 9 -0.57 -12.75 -2.23
C GLY A 9 -0.24 -13.67 -1.07
N ASN A 10 0.97 -14.24 -1.05
CA ASN A 10 1.50 -14.93 0.12
C ASN A 10 2.71 -14.18 0.68
N ILE A 11 3.16 -14.59 1.87
CA ILE A 11 4.31 -13.96 2.52
C ILE A 11 5.59 -14.07 1.67
N ASP A 12 5.74 -15.12 0.88
CA ASP A 12 6.91 -15.30 -0.01
C ASP A 12 6.96 -14.22 -1.09
N LEU A 13 5.82 -13.88 -1.70
CA LEU A 13 5.74 -12.80 -2.69
C LEU A 13 6.12 -11.45 -2.06
N ALA A 14 5.58 -11.15 -0.89
CA ALA A 14 5.88 -9.90 -0.18
C ALA A 14 7.38 -9.81 0.16
N MET A 15 7.96 -10.91 0.66
CA MET A 15 9.38 -10.97 0.99
C MET A 15 10.29 -10.93 -0.24
N ASP A 16 9.89 -11.50 -1.38
CA ASP A 16 10.63 -11.41 -2.64
C ASP A 16 10.64 -9.98 -3.18
N ILE A 17 9.51 -9.26 -3.12
CA ILE A 17 9.45 -7.84 -3.47
C ILE A 17 10.33 -7.02 -2.54
N TYR A 18 10.22 -7.24 -1.23
CA TYR A 18 11.00 -6.53 -0.21
C TYR A 18 12.51 -6.69 -0.42
N ARG A 19 13.00 -7.92 -0.59
CA ARG A 19 14.43 -8.19 -0.79
C ARG A 19 14.98 -7.50 -2.04
N LYS A 20 14.26 -7.57 -3.16
CA LYS A 20 14.66 -6.91 -4.41
C LYS A 20 14.55 -5.38 -4.35
N ALA A 21 13.62 -4.85 -3.56
CA ALA A 21 13.48 -3.42 -3.39
C ALA A 21 14.73 -2.82 -2.73
N ARG A 22 15.30 -3.51 -1.73
CA ARG A 22 16.54 -3.09 -1.06
C ARG A 22 17.74 -2.95 -2.01
N GLU A 23 17.79 -3.76 -3.07
CA GLU A 23 18.86 -3.70 -4.08
C GLU A 23 18.78 -2.44 -4.98
N VAL A 24 17.60 -1.83 -5.11
CA VAL A 24 17.32 -0.70 -6.01
C VAL A 24 16.87 0.56 -5.28
N ASP A 25 17.06 0.56 -3.96
CA ASP A 25 16.64 1.64 -3.08
C ASP A 25 17.46 2.92 -3.30
N GLU A 26 16.92 4.05 -2.86
CA GLU A 26 17.59 5.34 -3.00
C GLU A 26 18.72 5.53 -1.98
N TRP A 27 18.67 4.81 -0.85
CA TRP A 27 19.70 4.88 0.17
C TRP A 27 20.84 3.89 -0.11
N PRO A 28 22.11 4.35 -0.05
CA PRO A 28 23.24 3.50 -0.37
C PRO A 28 23.46 2.41 0.69
N GLY A 29 23.70 1.19 0.23
CA GLY A 29 23.94 0.02 1.08
C GLY A 29 22.66 -0.73 1.46
N GLU A 30 22.83 -1.86 2.14
CA GLU A 30 21.71 -2.71 2.60
C GLU A 30 21.81 -2.95 4.13
N ASP A 31 22.58 -2.14 4.84
CA ASP A 31 22.80 -2.27 6.28
C ASP A 31 21.78 -1.43 7.08
N TYR A 32 20.49 -1.56 6.70
CA TYR A 32 19.35 -0.98 7.40
C TYR A 32 18.11 -1.84 7.20
N ASP A 33 17.20 -1.77 8.17
CA ASP A 33 15.89 -2.42 8.08
C ASP A 33 14.91 -1.52 7.33
N GLY A 34 14.22 -2.07 6.32
CA GLY A 34 13.24 -1.35 5.52
C GLY A 34 13.64 -1.15 4.06
N THR A 35 12.75 -0.49 3.31
CA THR A 35 12.96 -0.02 1.94
C THR A 35 11.97 1.11 1.63
N SER A 36 12.27 1.99 0.66
CA SER A 36 11.34 3.05 0.22
C SER A 36 10.09 2.48 -0.46
N VAL A 37 8.97 3.22 -0.41
CA VAL A 37 7.77 2.85 -1.19
C VAL A 37 8.08 2.89 -2.68
N LEU A 38 8.93 3.82 -3.12
CA LEU A 38 9.42 3.90 -4.50
C LEU A 38 10.12 2.62 -4.96
N ALA A 39 11.04 2.07 -4.17
CA ALA A 39 11.73 0.83 -4.53
C ALA A 39 10.76 -0.35 -4.60
N GLY A 40 9.88 -0.48 -3.60
CA GLY A 40 8.84 -1.52 -3.59
C GLY A 40 7.91 -1.48 -4.81
N ILE A 41 7.42 -0.29 -5.18
CA ILE A 41 6.50 -0.15 -6.33
C ILE A 41 7.22 -0.38 -7.67
N LYS A 42 8.50 -0.03 -7.80
CA LYS A 42 9.30 -0.35 -8.99
C LYS A 42 9.39 -1.86 -9.21
N ILE A 43 9.73 -2.62 -8.17
CA ILE A 43 9.81 -4.08 -8.26
C ILE A 43 8.44 -4.70 -8.53
N ALA A 44 7.37 -4.22 -7.88
CA ALA A 44 6.02 -4.71 -8.15
C ALA A 44 5.56 -4.41 -9.60
N THR A 45 6.01 -3.28 -10.16
CA THR A 45 5.77 -2.90 -11.56
C THR A 45 6.57 -3.77 -12.52
N ASP A 46 7.86 -4.01 -12.25
CA ASP A 46 8.73 -4.91 -13.04
C ASP A 46 8.17 -6.34 -13.09
N LYS A 47 7.57 -6.79 -11.99
CA LYS A 47 6.86 -8.07 -11.89
C LYS A 47 5.51 -8.11 -12.62
N GLY A 48 5.02 -6.98 -13.12
CA GLY A 48 3.78 -6.91 -13.90
C GLY A 48 2.50 -6.82 -13.08
N TYR A 49 2.56 -6.59 -11.76
CA TYR A 49 1.35 -6.36 -10.94
C TYR A 49 0.68 -5.02 -11.24
N TYR A 50 1.50 -4.03 -11.59
CA TYR A 50 1.07 -2.69 -11.95
C TYR A 50 1.75 -2.29 -13.25
N SER A 51 1.04 -1.59 -14.14
CA SER A 51 1.67 -0.99 -15.33
C SER A 51 2.09 0.46 -15.11
N GLU A 52 1.60 1.08 -14.04
CA GLU A 52 1.73 2.51 -13.81
C GLU A 52 1.51 2.80 -12.32
N TYR A 53 2.29 3.73 -11.77
CA TYR A 53 2.04 4.30 -10.45
C TYR A 53 2.12 5.84 -10.52
N ARG A 54 1.46 6.48 -9.58
CA ARG A 54 1.38 7.94 -9.45
C ARG A 54 1.67 8.35 -8.03
N TRP A 55 2.00 9.62 -7.83
CA TRP A 55 2.30 10.19 -6.53
C TRP A 55 1.27 11.27 -6.20
N ALA A 56 0.75 11.25 -4.98
CA ALA A 56 -0.02 12.35 -4.42
C ALA A 56 0.92 13.17 -3.51
N PHE A 57 1.01 14.48 -3.75
CA PHE A 57 1.93 15.36 -2.99
C PHE A 57 1.22 16.17 -1.92
N GLY A 58 -0.09 15.97 -1.75
CA GLY A 58 -0.87 16.66 -0.74
C GLY A 58 -2.15 15.90 -0.39
N LEU A 59 -2.77 16.32 0.71
CA LEU A 59 -3.97 15.68 1.25
C LEU A 59 -5.07 15.54 0.18
N ASN A 60 -5.43 16.63 -0.51
CA ASN A 60 -6.53 16.60 -1.48
C ASN A 60 -6.26 15.66 -2.65
N ASP A 61 -5.03 15.62 -3.16
CA ASP A 61 -4.63 14.72 -4.24
C ASP A 61 -4.77 13.26 -3.79
N LEU A 62 -4.35 12.95 -2.57
CA LEU A 62 -4.47 11.61 -2.00
C LEU A 62 -5.94 11.22 -1.79
N LEU A 63 -6.76 12.09 -1.21
CA LEU A 63 -8.19 11.80 -0.98
C LEU A 63 -8.92 11.54 -2.31
N LEU A 64 -8.66 12.35 -3.33
CA LEU A 64 -9.22 12.16 -4.66
C LEU A 64 -8.68 10.88 -5.32
N ALA A 65 -7.38 10.62 -5.21
CA ALA A 65 -6.78 9.41 -5.76
C ALA A 65 -7.40 8.15 -5.14
N VAL A 66 -7.55 8.10 -3.81
CA VAL A 66 -8.18 6.96 -3.13
C VAL A 66 -9.63 6.79 -3.57
N GLY A 67 -10.40 7.88 -3.65
CA GLY A 67 -11.81 7.84 -4.08
C GLY A 67 -12.01 7.42 -5.54
N TYR A 68 -11.13 7.82 -6.46
CA TYR A 68 -11.31 7.59 -7.90
C TYR A 68 -10.49 6.44 -8.47
N ARG A 69 -9.28 6.21 -7.96
CA ARG A 69 -8.30 5.24 -8.47
C ARG A 69 -8.15 4.02 -7.57
N GLY A 70 -8.57 4.10 -6.31
CA GLY A 70 -8.47 3.02 -5.34
C GLY A 70 -7.26 3.18 -4.40
N PRO A 71 -6.87 2.13 -3.66
CA PRO A 71 -5.94 2.24 -2.55
C PRO A 71 -4.59 2.87 -2.92
N ALA A 72 -3.99 3.53 -1.94
CA ALA A 72 -2.67 4.14 -1.98
C ALA A 72 -1.77 3.55 -0.89
N ILE A 73 -0.48 3.41 -1.17
CA ILE A 73 0.54 3.00 -0.21
C ILE A 73 1.15 4.28 0.36
N LEU A 74 1.13 4.41 1.69
CA LEU A 74 1.74 5.52 2.39
C LEU A 74 3.06 5.08 2.99
N GLY A 75 4.13 5.85 2.78
CA GLY A 75 5.39 5.75 3.50
C GLY A 75 5.55 6.98 4.37
N ILE A 76 5.45 6.84 5.68
CA ILE A 76 5.31 7.98 6.60
C ILE A 76 6.17 7.79 7.84
N ASN A 77 6.52 8.89 8.50
CA ASN A 77 7.04 8.81 9.86
C ASN A 77 6.01 8.11 10.76
N TRP A 78 6.50 7.20 11.59
CA TRP A 78 5.69 6.51 12.59
C TRP A 78 6.00 7.06 13.97
N TYR A 79 5.00 7.64 14.61
CA TYR A 79 5.13 8.22 15.94
C TYR A 79 4.83 7.18 17.02
N SER A 80 5.42 7.34 18.21
CA SER A 80 5.20 6.44 19.34
C SER A 80 3.73 6.34 19.75
N SER A 81 2.96 7.42 19.58
CA SER A 81 1.50 7.40 19.83
C SER A 81 0.68 6.65 18.77
N MET A 82 1.28 6.29 17.63
CA MET A 82 0.63 5.52 16.56
C MET A 82 0.82 4.01 16.73
N LEU A 83 1.61 3.56 17.71
CA LEU A 83 1.83 2.14 18.00
C LEU A 83 0.54 1.42 18.41
N THR A 84 -0.39 2.11 19.05
CA THR A 84 -1.68 1.57 19.48
C THR A 84 -2.78 2.57 19.15
N PRO A 85 -3.78 2.21 18.32
CA PRO A 85 -4.95 3.06 18.11
C PRO A 85 -5.68 3.33 19.41
N ASP A 86 -6.32 4.50 19.51
CA ASP A 86 -7.17 4.82 20.65
C ASP A 86 -8.47 4.01 20.65
N THR A 87 -9.29 4.17 21.68
CA THR A 87 -10.55 3.42 21.86
C THR A 87 -11.57 3.66 20.75
N ASP A 88 -11.44 4.75 19.98
CA ASP A 88 -12.29 5.06 18.84
C ASP A 88 -11.70 4.55 17.51
N GLY A 89 -10.57 3.84 17.58
CA GLY A 89 -9.85 3.27 16.45
C GLY A 89 -8.97 4.26 15.70
N TYR A 90 -8.56 5.37 16.32
CA TYR A 90 -7.72 6.38 15.66
C TYR A 90 -6.26 6.32 16.09
N ILE A 91 -5.36 6.54 15.13
CA ILE A 91 -3.97 6.92 15.39
C ILE A 91 -3.79 8.41 15.12
N LYS A 92 -2.95 9.08 15.92
CA LYS A 92 -2.70 10.54 15.86
C LYS A 92 -1.19 10.78 15.95
N VAL A 93 -0.71 11.88 15.38
CA VAL A 93 0.70 12.27 15.51
C VAL A 93 0.97 12.76 16.93
N GLY A 94 2.03 12.25 17.55
CA GLY A 94 2.42 12.66 18.91
C GLY A 94 3.51 11.79 19.54
N GLY A 95 4.27 12.36 20.46
CA GLY A 95 5.43 11.72 21.06
C GLY A 95 6.65 11.75 20.14
N ASN A 96 7.52 10.75 20.24
CA ASN A 96 8.76 10.69 19.47
C ASN A 96 8.56 9.92 18.16
N ILE A 97 9.41 10.19 17.17
CA ILE A 97 9.48 9.37 15.95
C ILE A 97 10.11 8.02 16.33
N SER A 98 9.39 6.93 16.06
CA SER A 98 9.83 5.55 16.28
C SER A 98 10.49 4.93 15.05
N GLY A 99 10.30 5.51 13.86
CA GLY A 99 10.89 5.06 12.60
C GLY A 99 10.07 5.51 11.39
N GLY A 100 10.36 4.94 10.22
CA GLY A 100 9.49 5.01 9.06
C GLY A 100 8.56 3.79 8.99
N HIS A 101 7.36 3.96 8.44
CA HIS A 101 6.39 2.88 8.27
C HIS A 101 5.67 2.95 6.93
N ALA A 102 5.44 1.78 6.33
CA ALA A 102 4.65 1.63 5.12
C ALA A 102 3.27 1.05 5.46
N ILE A 103 2.19 1.70 5.03
CA ILE A 103 0.82 1.30 5.39
C ILE A 103 -0.16 1.53 4.23
N LEU A 104 -1.20 0.70 4.10
CA LEU A 104 -2.17 0.79 3.02
C LEU A 104 -3.31 1.75 3.38
N CYS A 105 -3.48 2.82 2.62
CA CYS A 105 -4.66 3.68 2.67
C CYS A 105 -5.72 3.17 1.69
N ASN A 106 -6.83 2.63 2.21
CA ASN A 106 -7.85 1.99 1.39
C ASN A 106 -9.25 2.63 1.48
N GLY A 107 -9.40 3.71 2.25
CA GLY A 107 -10.69 4.39 2.38
C GLY A 107 -10.57 5.84 2.81
N VAL A 108 -11.60 6.62 2.48
CA VAL A 108 -11.76 8.02 2.91
C VAL A 108 -13.14 8.20 3.51
N SER A 109 -13.23 8.85 4.66
CA SER A 109 -14.50 9.22 5.28
C SER A 109 -14.57 10.72 5.54
N LEU A 110 -15.37 11.42 4.75
CA LEU A 110 -15.63 12.84 4.96
C LEU A 110 -16.42 13.11 6.24
N ARG A 111 -17.25 12.16 6.69
CA ARG A 111 -17.95 12.28 7.99
C ARG A 111 -16.97 12.24 9.16
N ARG A 112 -15.98 11.35 9.09
CA ARG A 112 -14.93 11.21 10.13
C ARG A 112 -13.80 12.21 9.98
N GLN A 113 -13.68 12.87 8.82
CA GLN A 113 -12.51 13.67 8.43
C GLN A 113 -11.21 12.86 8.59
N ALA A 114 -11.21 11.63 8.11
CA ALA A 114 -10.12 10.67 8.28
C ALA A 114 -10.01 9.70 7.09
N VAL A 115 -8.82 9.12 6.92
CA VAL A 115 -8.58 7.99 6.01
C VAL A 115 -8.57 6.68 6.80
N ARG A 116 -8.98 5.58 6.14
CA ARG A 116 -8.87 4.22 6.70
C ARG A 116 -7.55 3.62 6.25
N LEU A 117 -6.80 3.11 7.21
CA LEU A 117 -5.51 2.47 7.00
C LEU A 117 -5.58 1.00 7.40
N GLU A 118 -4.96 0.13 6.61
CA GLU A 118 -4.75 -1.29 6.93
C GLU A 118 -3.28 -1.54 7.18
N ASN A 119 -2.98 -2.07 8.35
CA ASN A 119 -1.64 -2.38 8.81
C ASN A 119 -1.30 -3.85 8.55
N SER A 120 -0.03 -4.20 8.68
CA SER A 120 0.49 -5.55 8.46
C SER A 120 0.99 -6.21 9.76
N TRP A 121 0.37 -5.88 10.90
CA TRP A 121 0.77 -6.35 12.24
C TRP A 121 -0.20 -7.37 12.85
N GLY A 122 -1.05 -7.97 12.02
CA GLY A 122 -2.06 -8.95 12.45
C GLY A 122 -3.39 -8.31 12.84
N GLU A 123 -4.42 -9.15 12.97
CA GLU A 123 -5.80 -8.75 13.22
C GLU A 123 -6.00 -8.17 14.63
N ASP A 124 -5.17 -8.60 15.60
CA ASP A 124 -5.20 -8.11 16.99
C ASP A 124 -4.80 -6.62 17.13
N TRP A 125 -4.23 -6.03 16.07
CA TRP A 125 -3.87 -4.62 16.07
C TRP A 125 -5.02 -3.75 15.58
N GLY A 126 -5.50 -2.83 16.42
CA GLY A 126 -6.56 -1.90 16.05
C GLY A 126 -7.93 -2.59 15.89
N ASP A 127 -8.65 -2.21 14.83
CA ASP A 127 -9.96 -2.75 14.44
C ASP A 127 -9.75 -3.74 13.29
N ASP A 128 -9.51 -5.01 13.63
CA ASP A 128 -9.18 -6.11 12.70
C ASP A 128 -8.01 -5.77 11.76
N GLY A 129 -6.89 -5.30 12.33
CA GLY A 129 -5.71 -4.88 11.57
C GLY A 129 -5.82 -3.48 10.95
N ALA A 130 -6.91 -2.76 11.17
CA ALA A 130 -7.17 -1.44 10.60
C ALA A 130 -7.28 -0.32 11.64
N CYS A 131 -7.13 0.92 11.17
CA CYS A 131 -7.36 2.11 11.99
C CYS A 131 -7.82 3.29 11.14
N TRP A 132 -8.11 4.40 11.81
CA TRP A 132 -8.39 5.70 11.20
C TRP A 132 -7.26 6.69 11.49
N LEU A 133 -6.82 7.41 10.45
CA LEU A 133 -5.88 8.53 10.58
C LEU A 133 -6.60 9.83 10.21
N PRO A 134 -6.74 10.80 11.13
CA PRO A 134 -7.38 12.07 10.84
C PRO A 134 -6.65 12.86 9.74
N PHE A 135 -7.40 13.63 8.94
CA PHE A 135 -6.83 14.44 7.86
C PHE A 135 -5.76 15.44 8.33
N LYS A 136 -5.93 16.00 9.53
CA LYS A 136 -4.95 16.93 10.12
C LYS A 136 -3.60 16.26 10.37
N ASP A 137 -3.62 15.03 10.86
CA ASP A 137 -2.44 14.23 11.20
C ASP A 137 -1.78 13.72 9.92
N LEU A 138 -2.58 13.24 8.96
CA LEU A 138 -2.11 12.87 7.62
C LEU A 138 -1.42 14.05 6.91
N ASN A 139 -1.95 15.27 7.05
CA ASN A 139 -1.33 16.44 6.43
C ASN A 139 0.04 16.80 7.03
N ILE A 140 0.23 16.58 8.34
CA ILE A 140 1.55 16.71 8.99
C ILE A 140 2.51 15.69 8.40
N LEU A 141 2.11 14.43 8.34
CA LEU A 141 2.96 13.33 7.84
C LEU A 141 3.36 13.53 6.37
N LEU A 142 2.45 14.00 5.52
CA LEU A 142 2.77 14.35 4.13
C LEU A 142 3.73 15.55 4.04
N TYR A 143 3.58 16.55 4.92
CA TYR A 143 4.50 17.69 4.98
C TYR A 143 5.91 17.27 5.42
N GLU A 144 6.02 16.23 6.24
CA GLU A 144 7.29 15.62 6.66
C GLU A 144 7.91 14.69 5.60
N GLN A 145 7.69 14.99 4.32
CA GLN A 145 8.17 14.21 3.18
C GLN A 145 7.57 12.79 3.10
N GLY A 146 6.35 12.62 3.62
CA GLY A 146 5.61 11.36 3.48
C GLY A 146 5.36 11.01 2.01
N GLU A 147 5.58 9.74 1.68
CA GLU A 147 5.29 9.11 0.41
C GLU A 147 3.80 8.75 0.33
N ALA A 148 3.14 9.08 -0.79
CA ALA A 148 1.79 8.60 -1.08
C ALA A 148 1.71 8.09 -2.52
N CYS A 149 2.02 6.80 -2.67
CA CYS A 149 2.04 6.10 -3.94
C CYS A 149 0.66 5.55 -4.28
N VAL A 150 0.20 5.78 -5.51
CA VAL A 150 -1.09 5.33 -6.02
C VAL A 150 -0.83 4.36 -7.18
N PRO A 151 -0.81 3.05 -6.93
CA PRO A 151 -0.72 2.05 -7.99
C PRO A 151 -1.98 2.07 -8.85
N VAL A 152 -1.83 2.09 -10.17
CA VAL A 152 -2.95 2.08 -11.13
C VAL A 152 -2.71 1.03 -12.22
N ARG A 153 -3.74 0.70 -12.99
CA ARG A 153 -3.71 -0.38 -14.00
C ARG A 153 -3.21 -1.71 -13.40
N ARG A 154 -4.02 -2.27 -12.50
CA ARG A 154 -3.71 -3.45 -11.67
C ARG A 154 -4.01 -4.75 -12.42
N HIS A 155 -3.21 -5.79 -12.20
CA HIS A 155 -3.35 -7.12 -12.81
C HIS A 155 -3.43 -8.24 -11.76
N ALA A 156 -4.28 -9.25 -11.98
CA ALA A 156 -4.64 -10.29 -10.99
C ALA A 156 -3.55 -11.33 -10.73
N SER A 157 -2.71 -11.52 -11.73
CA SER A 157 -1.59 -12.44 -11.72
C SER A 157 -0.57 -11.87 -12.69
N ALA A 158 0.71 -11.91 -12.35
CA ALA A 158 1.76 -11.68 -13.33
C ALA A 158 1.70 -12.81 -14.38
N PRO A 159 1.38 -12.49 -15.64
CA PRO A 159 2.39 -12.77 -16.65
C PRO A 159 2.44 -11.65 -17.71
N TRP A 160 3.66 -11.22 -18.12
CA TRP A 160 4.07 -11.33 -19.53
C TRP A 160 5.49 -10.84 -19.91
N THR A 161 6.21 -11.66 -20.67
CA THR A 161 7.58 -11.47 -21.20
C THR A 161 7.56 -10.77 -22.57
N ILE A 162 8.39 -9.73 -22.80
CA ILE A 162 8.63 -9.23 -24.17
C ILE A 162 10.10 -9.46 -24.59
N ARG A 163 10.34 -10.70 -25.04
CA ARG A 163 11.29 -11.10 -26.11
C ARG A 163 10.68 -12.22 -26.98
N GLY A 164 9.37 -12.13 -27.29
CA GLY A 164 8.82 -12.72 -28.52
C GLY A 164 7.97 -14.00 -28.49
N THR A 165 7.63 -14.63 -27.36
CA THR A 165 6.78 -15.86 -27.41
C THR A 165 5.66 -15.87 -26.38
N VAL A 166 4.45 -16.26 -26.85
CA VAL A 166 3.19 -16.22 -26.10
C VAL A 166 2.77 -17.52 -25.44
N VAL A 167 2.71 -17.53 -24.11
CA VAL A 167 1.97 -18.53 -23.32
C VAL A 167 0.80 -17.85 -22.63
N ARG A 168 -0.43 -18.26 -23.00
CA ARG A 168 -1.67 -17.87 -22.33
C ARG A 168 -1.92 -18.81 -21.14
N VAL A 169 -2.48 -18.29 -20.06
CA VAL A 169 -2.99 -19.12 -18.96
C VAL A 169 -4.29 -19.80 -19.44
N PRO A 170 -4.49 -21.12 -19.21
CA PRO A 170 -5.74 -21.80 -19.55
C PRO A 170 -6.91 -21.24 -18.73
N GLU A 171 -8.05 -21.08 -19.40
CA GLU A 171 -9.31 -20.63 -18.83
C GLU A 171 -9.80 -21.63 -17.75
N ILE A 172 -10.20 -21.14 -16.57
CA ILE A 172 -10.77 -21.98 -15.52
C ILE A 172 -12.19 -22.39 -15.97
N GLU A 173 -12.38 -23.66 -16.31
CA GLU A 173 -13.70 -24.22 -16.62
C GLU A 173 -14.64 -24.04 -15.42
N LYS A 174 -15.74 -23.30 -15.65
CA LYS A 174 -16.89 -23.30 -14.75
C LYS A 174 -17.53 -24.69 -14.81
N LYS A 175 -17.43 -25.48 -13.74
CA LYS A 175 -18.29 -26.66 -13.58
C LYS A 175 -19.73 -26.19 -13.37
N GLU A 176 -20.60 -26.51 -14.34
CA GLU A 176 -22.05 -26.33 -14.25
C GLU A 176 -22.62 -27.09 -13.05
N GLN A 177 -23.44 -26.40 -12.25
CA GLN A 177 -24.39 -27.04 -11.35
C GLN A 177 -25.50 -27.65 -12.21
N THR A 178 -25.64 -28.98 -12.16
CA THR A 178 -26.85 -29.64 -12.65
C THR A 178 -27.76 -29.91 -11.45
N LYS A 179 -29.05 -29.68 -11.67
CA LYS A 179 -30.19 -29.73 -10.74
C LYS A 179 -30.26 -30.96 -9.84
#